data_AF-A0A9D5FY06-F1
#
_entry.id   AF-A0A9D5FY06-F1
#
_cell.length_a   1.000
_cell.length_b   1.000
_cell.length_c   1.000
_cell.angle_alpha   90.00
_cell.angle_beta   90.00
_cell.angle_gamma   90.00
#
_symmetry.space_group_name_H-M   'P 1'
#
loop_
_entity.id
_entity.type
_entity.pdbx_description
1 polymer ?
#
loop_
_entity_poly.entity_id
_entity_poly.type
_entity_poly.pdbx_seq_one_letter_code
_entity_poly.pdbx_strand_id
1 'polypeptide(L)'
;MKADYTFTQRVARKWAGLVLGWNALKIGYTVSEREHWISGVGGLFGILLVWWVSSLLVGDHVAVLVASSMGSSAVLLFAAPHGGMSQPWSVFGGHIVSALAGVASQQWLGHDPMLAASMAVGLAIALMYPLRCLHPPGGATAITAVVGGGSVHALGYGFVVMPIMINTVIILLAAAAYNFPFSWRRYPQAWWRMAVVSEPTADAAGADEKCMIPHSDLVYALSQIDTFIDVSEEDLQKIYALALGHHQHAVETAGLTPEPVAEAAR
;
A
#
# COMPACT_ATOMS: atom_id res chain seq x y z
N MET A 1 23.38 -43.14 -16.90
CA MET A 1 22.93 -41.96 -17.67
C MET A 1 21.39 -41.88 -17.91
N LYS A 2 20.54 -42.71 -17.25
CA LYS A 2 19.06 -42.61 -17.32
C LYS A 2 18.40 -42.08 -16.04
N ALA A 3 19.13 -42.00 -14.92
CA ALA A 3 18.61 -41.58 -13.62
C ALA A 3 18.44 -40.04 -13.54
N ASP A 4 19.35 -39.26 -14.12
CA ASP A 4 19.26 -37.79 -14.11
C ASP A 4 18.06 -37.26 -14.89
N TYR A 5 17.71 -37.90 -16.01
CA TYR A 5 16.62 -37.45 -16.89
C TYR A 5 15.24 -37.48 -16.23
N THR A 6 15.02 -38.43 -15.30
CA THR A 6 13.73 -38.57 -14.60
C THR A 6 13.60 -37.64 -13.41
N PHE A 7 14.71 -37.23 -12.78
CA PHE A 7 14.72 -36.22 -11.72
C PHE A 7 14.38 -34.83 -12.29
N THR A 8 15.04 -34.43 -13.39
CA THR A 8 14.83 -33.14 -14.03
C THR A 8 13.39 -32.98 -14.53
N GLN A 9 12.77 -34.04 -15.08
CA GLN A 9 11.37 -33.98 -15.53
C GLN A 9 10.36 -33.90 -14.38
N ARG A 10 10.63 -34.53 -13.23
CA ARG A 10 9.76 -34.42 -12.04
C ARG A 10 9.82 -33.02 -11.43
N VAL A 11 11.01 -32.44 -11.38
CA VAL A 11 11.22 -31.05 -10.92
C VAL A 11 10.51 -30.10 -11.89
N ALA A 12 10.74 -30.22 -13.20
CA ALA A 12 10.09 -29.38 -14.21
C ALA A 12 8.55 -29.48 -14.19
N ARG A 13 7.98 -30.67 -13.99
CA ARG A 13 6.51 -30.84 -13.83
C ARG A 13 5.98 -30.24 -12.53
N LYS A 14 6.73 -30.33 -11.42
CA LYS A 14 6.37 -29.64 -10.17
C LYS A 14 6.38 -28.12 -10.33
N TRP A 15 7.42 -27.56 -10.98
CA TRP A 15 7.49 -26.13 -11.28
C TRP A 15 6.40 -25.69 -12.24
N ALA A 16 6.11 -26.46 -13.30
CA ALA A 16 5.01 -26.17 -14.21
C ALA A 16 3.65 -26.22 -13.51
N GLY A 17 3.43 -27.20 -12.61
CA GLY A 17 2.22 -27.29 -11.78
C GLY A 17 2.07 -26.13 -10.79
N LEU A 18 3.18 -25.67 -10.20
CA LEU A 18 3.21 -24.47 -9.35
C LEU A 18 2.88 -23.19 -10.12
N VAL A 19 3.44 -23.02 -11.33
CA VAL A 19 3.18 -21.86 -12.20
C VAL A 19 1.74 -21.87 -12.74
N LEU A 20 1.21 -23.05 -13.11
CA LEU A 20 -0.19 -23.19 -13.54
C LEU A 20 -1.16 -22.97 -12.37
N GLY A 21 -0.84 -23.46 -11.17
CA GLY A 21 -1.60 -23.19 -9.95
C GLY A 21 -1.60 -21.70 -9.56
N TRP A 22 -0.50 -21.00 -9.83
CA TRP A 22 -0.38 -19.55 -9.60
C TRP A 22 -1.34 -18.74 -10.48
N ASN A 23 -1.57 -19.16 -11.73
CA ASN A 23 -2.53 -18.50 -12.62
C ASN A 23 -3.99 -18.79 -12.24
N ALA A 24 -4.27 -19.94 -11.62
CA ALA A 24 -5.61 -20.30 -11.14
C ALA A 24 -6.03 -19.55 -9.86
N LEU A 25 -5.07 -19.02 -9.09
CA LEU A 25 -5.32 -18.26 -7.86
C LEU A 25 -5.57 -16.76 -8.10
N LYS A 26 -5.32 -16.25 -9.31
CA LYS A 26 -5.58 -14.85 -9.64
C LYS A 26 -7.07 -14.67 -9.91
N ILE A 27 -7.77 -14.00 -9.00
CA ILE A 27 -9.02 -13.31 -9.34
C ILE A 27 -8.62 -12.30 -10.42
N GLY A 28 -8.89 -12.62 -11.68
CA GLY A 28 -8.44 -11.84 -12.83
C GLY A 28 -9.21 -10.53 -12.91
N TYR A 29 -8.66 -9.47 -12.31
CA TYR A 29 -9.07 -8.10 -12.63
C TYR A 29 -8.04 -7.49 -13.57
N THR A 30 -8.50 -6.92 -14.68
CA THR A 30 -7.64 -6.19 -15.62
C THR A 30 -7.71 -4.71 -15.29
N VAL A 31 -6.57 -4.13 -14.94
CA VAL A 31 -6.43 -2.67 -14.84
C VAL A 31 -6.42 -2.12 -16.26
N SER A 32 -7.11 -1.00 -16.51
CA SER A 32 -7.16 -0.43 -17.86
C SER A 32 -5.78 0.04 -18.33
N GLU A 33 -5.48 -0.06 -19.63
CA GLU A 33 -4.21 0.42 -20.19
C GLU A 33 -3.94 1.89 -19.89
N ARG A 34 -4.99 2.71 -19.87
CA ARG A 34 -4.90 4.12 -19.47
C ARG A 34 -4.36 4.27 -18.05
N GLU A 35 -4.84 3.45 -17.13
CA GLU A 35 -4.43 3.47 -15.73
C GLU A 35 -2.96 3.00 -15.58
N HIS A 36 -2.49 2.04 -16.40
CA HIS A 36 -1.07 1.66 -16.43
C HIS A 36 -0.17 2.86 -16.75
N TRP A 37 -0.50 3.60 -17.81
CA TRP A 37 0.30 4.76 -18.24
C TRP A 37 0.23 5.92 -17.23
N ILE A 38 -0.95 6.21 -16.67
CA ILE A 38 -1.08 7.25 -15.63
C ILE A 38 -0.26 6.87 -14.40
N SER A 39 -0.31 5.61 -13.93
CA SER A 39 0.54 5.15 -12.82
C SER A 39 2.04 5.29 -13.14
N GLY A 40 2.46 4.85 -14.32
CA GLY A 40 3.86 4.88 -14.73
C GLY A 40 4.41 6.30 -14.84
N VAL A 41 3.66 7.21 -15.46
CA VAL A 41 4.05 8.63 -15.58
C VAL A 41 4.06 9.33 -14.23
N GLY A 42 3.09 9.04 -13.36
CA GLY A 42 3.07 9.56 -11.99
C GLY A 42 4.28 9.08 -11.18
N GLY A 43 4.60 7.79 -11.26
CA GLY A 43 5.78 7.20 -10.61
C GLY A 43 7.08 7.84 -11.09
N LEU A 44 7.24 7.99 -12.41
CA LEU A 44 8.39 8.69 -13.02
C LEU A 44 8.50 10.13 -12.53
N PHE A 45 7.40 10.88 -12.56
CA PHE A 45 7.37 12.27 -12.09
C PHE A 45 7.75 12.38 -10.61
N GLY A 46 7.16 11.55 -9.75
CA GLY A 46 7.40 11.56 -8.31
C GLY A 46 8.86 11.25 -7.96
N ILE A 47 9.43 10.18 -8.53
CA ILE A 47 10.81 9.80 -8.21
C ILE A 47 11.83 10.79 -8.79
N LEU A 48 11.60 11.32 -9.99
CA LEU A 48 12.46 12.35 -10.57
C LEU A 48 12.47 13.62 -9.73
N LEU A 49 11.29 14.05 -9.25
CA LEU A 49 11.19 15.23 -8.39
C LEU A 49 11.94 15.03 -7.07
N VAL A 50 11.75 13.90 -6.41
CA VAL A 50 12.47 13.57 -5.17
C VAL A 50 13.97 13.52 -5.41
N TRP A 51 14.43 12.84 -6.47
CA TRP A 51 15.85 12.75 -6.79
C TRP A 51 16.43 14.13 -7.04
N TRP A 52 15.79 14.94 -7.88
CA TRP A 52 16.26 16.27 -8.24
C TRP A 52 16.35 17.20 -7.02
N VAL A 53 15.37 17.20 -6.13
CA VAL A 53 15.43 18.02 -4.91
C VAL A 53 16.47 17.45 -3.94
N SER A 54 16.55 16.14 -3.78
CA SER A 54 17.51 15.50 -2.88
C SER A 54 18.97 15.72 -3.31
N SER A 55 19.26 15.75 -4.62
CA SER A 55 20.61 16.01 -5.12
C SER A 55 21.03 17.46 -4.86
N LEU A 56 20.10 18.42 -4.94
CA LEU A 56 20.36 19.82 -4.60
C LEU A 56 20.63 20.04 -3.11
N LEU A 57 20.01 19.26 -2.23
CA LEU A 57 20.08 19.45 -0.78
C LEU A 57 21.22 18.70 -0.10
N VAL A 58 21.47 17.43 -0.49
CA VAL A 58 22.38 16.52 0.25
C VAL A 58 23.47 15.93 -0.65
N GLY A 59 23.48 16.27 -1.94
CA GLY A 59 24.44 15.78 -2.93
C GLY A 59 24.06 14.40 -3.50
N ASP A 60 24.69 14.06 -4.64
CA ASP A 60 24.29 12.92 -5.47
C ASP A 60 24.38 11.56 -4.77
N HIS A 61 25.43 11.35 -3.95
CA HIS A 61 25.65 10.07 -3.28
C HIS A 61 24.49 9.72 -2.31
N VAL A 62 24.09 10.67 -1.48
CA VAL A 62 23.01 10.46 -0.50
C VAL A 62 21.65 10.40 -1.21
N ALA A 63 21.46 11.18 -2.28
CA ALA A 63 20.25 11.12 -3.09
C ALA A 63 20.01 9.72 -3.70
N VAL A 64 21.06 9.08 -4.25
CA VAL A 64 20.98 7.73 -4.83
C VAL A 64 20.56 6.70 -3.79
N LEU A 65 21.11 6.77 -2.58
CA LEU A 65 20.81 5.79 -1.52
C LEU A 65 19.35 5.81 -1.08
N VAL A 66 18.74 7.00 -1.06
CA VAL A 66 17.36 7.20 -0.62
C VAL A 66 16.36 6.94 -1.75
N ALA A 67 16.81 7.04 -3.01
CA ALA A 67 15.99 6.79 -4.19
C ALA A 67 15.40 5.36 -4.21
N SER A 68 16.08 4.37 -3.62
CA SER A 68 15.56 2.99 -3.51
C SER A 68 14.26 2.91 -2.71
N SER A 69 14.25 3.55 -1.54
CA SER A 69 13.08 3.60 -0.66
C SER A 69 11.99 4.48 -1.27
N MET A 70 12.35 5.67 -1.78
CA MET A 70 11.39 6.61 -2.38
C MET A 70 10.78 6.07 -3.68
N GLY A 71 11.56 5.32 -4.47
CA GLY A 71 11.05 4.66 -5.68
C GLY A 71 10.01 3.60 -5.36
N SER A 72 10.20 2.85 -4.27
CA SER A 72 9.19 1.90 -3.79
C SER A 72 7.93 2.60 -3.27
N SER A 73 8.09 3.74 -2.59
CA SER A 73 6.96 4.59 -2.18
C SER A 73 6.21 5.17 -3.37
N ALA A 74 6.92 5.55 -4.44
CA ALA A 74 6.31 6.01 -5.69
C ALA A 74 5.41 4.92 -6.30
N VAL A 75 5.84 3.66 -6.32
CA VAL A 75 5.00 2.56 -6.81
C VAL A 75 3.67 2.52 -6.06
N LEU A 76 3.68 2.59 -4.73
CA LEU A 76 2.45 2.58 -3.93
C LEU A 76 1.59 3.83 -4.18
N LEU A 77 2.19 5.02 -4.12
CA LEU A 77 1.48 6.30 -4.24
C LEU A 77 0.84 6.54 -5.62
N PHE A 78 1.43 6.01 -6.69
CA PHE A 78 0.96 6.26 -8.06
C PHE A 78 0.26 5.07 -8.70
N ALA A 79 0.53 3.83 -8.25
CA ALA A 79 -0.15 2.64 -8.75
C ALA A 79 -1.32 2.18 -7.86
N ALA A 80 -1.25 2.43 -6.55
CA ALA A 80 -2.28 2.07 -5.58
C ALA A 80 -2.59 3.22 -4.59
N PRO A 81 -3.03 4.41 -5.07
CA PRO A 81 -3.23 5.59 -4.22
C PRO A 81 -4.30 5.41 -3.12
N HIS A 82 -5.21 4.44 -3.27
CA HIS A 82 -6.25 4.12 -2.28
C HIS A 82 -5.76 3.19 -1.18
N GLY A 83 -4.63 2.50 -1.39
CA GLY A 83 -4.08 1.56 -0.43
C GLY A 83 -3.88 2.20 0.94
N GLY A 84 -4.16 1.45 2.00
CA GLY A 84 -3.94 1.89 3.38
C GLY A 84 -2.47 2.21 3.63
N MET A 85 -1.57 1.43 3.00
CA MET A 85 -0.13 1.66 3.06
C MET A 85 0.35 2.87 2.25
N SER A 86 -0.48 3.39 1.33
CA SER A 86 -0.21 4.58 0.54
C SER A 86 -0.68 5.87 1.22
N GLN A 87 -1.53 5.80 2.25
CA GLN A 87 -2.08 7.00 2.91
C GLN A 87 -0.99 7.82 3.63
N PRO A 88 -1.16 9.15 3.80
CA PRO A 88 -0.09 10.03 4.26
C PRO A 88 0.55 9.64 5.58
N TRP A 89 -0.23 9.17 6.56
CA TRP A 89 0.30 8.73 7.85
C TRP A 89 1.17 7.48 7.72
N SER A 90 0.75 6.51 6.92
CA SER A 90 1.54 5.31 6.63
C SER A 90 2.88 5.69 6.00
N VAL A 91 2.86 6.52 4.96
CA VAL A 91 4.09 6.94 4.26
C VAL A 91 4.99 7.77 5.18
N PHE A 92 4.46 8.83 5.79
CA PHE A 92 5.23 9.73 6.66
C PHE A 92 5.72 9.02 7.92
N GLY A 93 4.80 8.47 8.72
CA GLY A 93 5.15 7.77 9.96
C GLY A 93 6.06 6.58 9.70
N GLY A 94 5.78 5.80 8.64
CA GLY A 94 6.56 4.62 8.29
C GLY A 94 8.02 4.96 7.97
N HIS A 95 8.28 5.96 7.12
CA HIS A 95 9.66 6.36 6.82
C HIS A 95 10.39 6.91 8.06
N ILE A 96 9.74 7.73 8.89
CA ILE A 96 10.36 8.32 10.08
C ILE A 96 10.70 7.25 11.13
N VAL A 97 9.75 6.35 11.42
CA VAL A 97 9.96 5.24 12.36
C VAL A 97 11.06 4.31 11.88
N SER A 98 11.07 3.99 10.58
CA SER A 98 12.14 3.20 9.97
C SER A 98 13.50 3.87 10.03
N ALA A 99 13.58 5.17 9.77
CA ALA A 99 14.84 5.91 9.86
C ALA A 99 15.38 5.91 11.30
N LEU A 100 14.50 6.12 12.29
CA LEU A 100 14.87 6.05 13.71
C LEU A 100 15.37 4.66 14.10
N ALA A 101 14.65 3.61 13.71
CA ALA A 101 15.06 2.22 13.96
C ALA A 101 16.40 1.88 13.29
N GLY A 102 16.60 2.36 12.06
CA GLY A 102 17.84 2.18 11.31
C GLY A 102 19.04 2.87 11.94
N VAL A 103 18.90 4.14 12.30
CA VAL A 103 19.96 4.91 12.99
C VAL A 103 20.29 4.31 14.35
N ALA A 104 19.28 3.92 15.14
CA ALA A 104 19.50 3.27 16.44
C ALA A 104 20.26 1.95 16.31
N SER A 105 19.85 1.09 15.36
CA SER A 105 20.55 -0.16 15.08
C SER A 105 21.97 0.05 14.57
N GLN A 106 22.20 1.06 13.72
CA GLN A 106 23.56 1.41 13.27
C GLN A 106 24.44 1.84 14.45
N GLN A 107 23.92 2.65 15.38
CA GLN A 107 24.71 3.14 16.51
C GLN A 107 25.07 2.02 17.50
N TRP A 108 24.18 1.06 17.71
CA TRP A 108 24.40 -0.01 18.71
C TRP A 108 25.11 -1.23 18.12
N LEU A 109 24.82 -1.56 16.86
CA LEU A 109 25.24 -2.80 16.23
C LEU A 109 26.11 -2.56 14.98
N GLY A 110 26.55 -1.32 14.70
CA GLY A 110 27.27 -0.97 13.47
C GLY A 110 28.60 -1.70 13.23
N HIS A 111 29.13 -2.40 14.24
CA HIS A 111 30.27 -3.30 14.09
C HIS A 111 29.93 -4.59 13.30
N ASP A 112 28.65 -4.97 13.25
CA ASP A 112 28.11 -6.06 12.42
C ASP A 112 26.96 -5.52 11.55
N PRO A 113 27.26 -5.09 10.30
CA PRO A 113 26.25 -4.52 9.40
C PRO A 113 25.10 -5.46 9.07
N MET A 114 25.34 -6.78 9.05
CA MET A 114 24.29 -7.76 8.72
C MET A 114 23.28 -7.85 9.86
N LEU A 115 23.76 -7.93 11.10
CA LEU A 115 22.92 -7.94 12.29
C LEU A 115 22.21 -6.59 12.47
N ALA A 116 22.92 -5.48 12.29
CA ALA A 116 22.35 -4.13 12.40
C ALA A 116 21.22 -3.90 11.38
N ALA A 117 21.42 -4.27 10.11
CA ALA A 117 20.40 -4.09 9.07
C ALA A 117 19.18 -4.97 9.32
N SER A 118 19.39 -6.23 9.73
CA SER A 118 18.30 -7.16 10.08
C SER A 118 17.49 -6.65 11.28
N MET A 119 18.18 -6.17 12.32
CA MET A 119 17.56 -5.58 13.51
C MET A 119 16.80 -4.29 13.17
N ALA A 120 17.37 -3.42 12.32
CA ALA A 120 16.73 -2.19 11.86
C ALA A 120 15.37 -2.47 11.19
N VAL A 121 15.32 -3.44 10.28
CA VAL A 121 14.09 -3.81 9.58
C VAL A 121 13.09 -4.44 10.54
N GLY A 122 13.52 -5.40 11.38
CA GLY A 122 12.65 -6.06 12.36
C GLY A 122 12.03 -5.07 13.34
N LEU A 123 12.85 -4.14 13.88
CA LEU A 123 12.40 -3.09 14.77
C LEU A 123 11.47 -2.11 14.06
N ALA A 124 11.77 -1.71 12.84
CA ALA A 124 10.90 -0.84 12.05
C ALA A 124 9.49 -1.45 11.88
N ILE A 125 9.41 -2.73 11.49
CA ILE A 125 8.14 -3.45 11.36
C ILE A 125 7.41 -3.49 12.71
N ALA A 126 8.10 -3.88 13.78
CA ALA A 126 7.53 -3.99 15.11
C ALA A 126 6.98 -2.65 15.64
N LEU A 127 7.62 -1.53 15.31
CA LEU A 127 7.18 -0.20 15.70
C LEU A 127 6.05 0.36 14.81
N MET A 128 6.03 0.02 13.53
CA MET A 128 4.98 0.47 12.60
C MET A 128 3.59 -0.07 12.94
N TYR A 129 3.49 -1.30 13.47
CA TYR A 129 2.22 -1.92 13.86
C TYR A 129 1.44 -1.11 14.92
N PRO A 130 1.99 -0.87 16.12
CA PRO A 130 1.27 -0.10 17.15
C PRO A 130 1.05 1.36 16.74
N LEU A 131 1.93 1.93 15.90
CA LEU A 131 1.79 3.29 15.38
C LEU A 131 0.83 3.40 14.19
N ARG A 132 0.32 2.27 13.69
CA ARG A 132 -0.60 2.19 12.54
C ARG A 132 -0.07 2.92 11.30
N CYS A 133 1.25 2.86 11.10
CA CYS A 133 1.93 3.51 9.99
C CYS A 133 2.75 2.51 9.15
N LEU A 134 2.20 1.31 8.95
CA LEU A 134 2.86 0.27 8.17
C LEU A 134 3.05 0.73 6.73
N HIS A 135 4.31 0.89 6.34
CA HIS A 135 4.70 1.29 5.00
C HIS A 135 5.96 0.51 4.60
N PRO A 136 5.80 -0.56 3.80
CA PRO A 136 6.89 -1.47 3.44
C PRO A 136 8.14 -0.77 2.86
N PRO A 137 8.03 0.32 2.06
CA PRO A 137 9.20 1.08 1.62
C PRO A 137 10.08 1.63 2.76
N GLY A 138 9.52 1.81 3.96
CA GLY A 138 10.27 2.15 5.17
C GLY A 138 11.33 1.10 5.53
N GLY A 139 11.11 -0.19 5.23
CA GLY A 139 12.14 -1.23 5.41
C GLY A 139 13.43 -0.89 4.66
N ALA A 140 13.33 -0.40 3.43
CA ALA A 140 14.49 0.07 2.67
C ALA A 140 15.13 1.32 3.32
N THR A 141 14.33 2.25 3.86
CA THR A 141 14.85 3.41 4.63
C THR A 141 15.67 2.94 5.84
N ALA A 142 15.19 1.94 6.58
CA ALA A 142 15.88 1.39 7.75
C ALA A 142 17.23 0.76 7.37
N ILE A 143 17.25 -0.01 6.27
CA ILE A 143 18.48 -0.61 5.72
C ILE A 143 19.46 0.48 5.29
N THR A 144 19.00 1.52 4.58
CA THR A 144 19.85 2.62 4.10
C THR A 144 20.58 3.33 5.25
N ALA A 145 19.96 3.51 6.41
CA ALA A 145 20.62 4.09 7.58
C ALA A 145 21.82 3.25 8.06
N VAL A 146 21.75 1.92 7.89
CA VAL A 146 22.82 0.99 8.30
C VAL A 146 23.89 0.84 7.22
N VAL A 147 23.50 0.66 5.95
CA VAL A 147 24.44 0.34 4.86
C VAL A 147 24.92 1.56 4.06
N GLY A 148 24.40 2.76 4.37
CA GLY A 148 24.70 4.00 3.63
C GLY A 148 26.12 4.54 3.78
N GLY A 149 26.98 3.85 4.53
CA GLY A 149 28.39 4.18 4.72
C GLY A 149 28.63 5.48 5.50
N GLY A 150 29.89 5.93 5.53
CA GLY A 150 30.33 7.04 6.39
C GLY A 150 29.55 8.34 6.20
N SER A 151 29.12 8.65 4.97
CA SER A 151 28.31 9.85 4.70
C SER A 151 26.95 9.85 5.40
N VAL A 152 26.27 8.69 5.43
CA VAL A 152 24.98 8.52 6.11
C VAL A 152 25.18 8.37 7.62
N HIS A 153 26.20 7.63 8.05
CA HIS A 153 26.50 7.44 9.48
C HIS A 153 26.86 8.75 10.17
N ALA A 154 27.58 9.64 9.49
CA ALA A 154 27.95 10.97 10.01
C ALA A 154 26.72 11.87 10.28
N LEU A 155 25.60 11.65 9.58
CA LEU A 155 24.36 12.39 9.84
C LEU A 155 23.72 11.99 11.17
N GLY A 156 23.93 10.75 11.63
CA GLY A 156 23.26 10.20 12.81
C GLY A 156 21.74 10.38 12.71
N TYR A 157 21.11 10.93 13.76
CA TYR A 157 19.68 11.25 13.74
C TYR A 157 19.30 12.38 12.77
N GLY A 158 20.27 13.16 12.28
CA GLY A 158 20.07 14.10 11.19
C GLY A 158 19.54 13.43 9.93
N PHE A 159 19.87 12.14 9.70
CA PHE A 159 19.35 11.33 8.59
C PHE A 159 17.81 11.31 8.52
N VAL A 160 17.16 11.34 9.69
CA VAL A 160 15.68 11.32 9.81
C VAL A 160 15.08 12.58 9.22
N VAL A 161 15.68 13.74 9.51
CA VAL A 161 15.22 15.06 9.02
C VAL A 161 15.63 15.25 7.57
N MET A 162 16.92 15.05 7.30
CA MET A 162 17.57 15.19 6.01
C MET A 162 18.38 13.92 5.73
N PRO A 163 18.00 13.09 4.77
CA PRO A 163 17.06 13.36 3.66
C PRO A 163 15.62 12.85 3.86
N ILE A 164 15.34 12.03 4.86
CA ILE A 164 14.13 11.18 4.86
C ILE A 164 12.83 11.97 4.98
N MET A 165 12.69 12.82 6.00
CA MET A 165 11.46 13.59 6.22
C MET A 165 11.15 14.49 5.01
N ILE A 166 12.16 15.16 4.46
CA ILE A 166 11.99 16.06 3.33
C ILE A 166 11.59 15.31 2.06
N ASN A 167 12.26 14.21 1.73
CA ASN A 167 11.88 13.39 0.57
C ASN A 167 10.45 12.85 0.72
N THR A 168 10.05 12.49 1.94
CA THR A 168 8.70 12.01 2.22
C THR A 168 7.65 13.11 2.05
N VAL A 169 7.91 14.32 2.50
CA VAL A 169 7.01 15.47 2.27
C VAL A 169 6.90 15.77 0.78
N ILE A 170 8.01 15.79 0.05
CA ILE A 170 8.04 16.07 -1.39
C ILE A 170 7.20 15.05 -2.16
N ILE A 171 7.40 13.75 -1.91
CA ILE A 171 6.68 12.71 -2.65
C ILE A 171 5.18 12.71 -2.32
N LEU A 172 4.81 13.03 -1.08
CA LEU A 172 3.41 13.18 -0.67
C LEU A 172 2.72 14.36 -1.37
N LEU A 173 3.40 15.51 -1.45
CA LEU A 173 2.90 16.67 -2.17
C LEU A 173 2.78 16.38 -3.68
N ALA A 174 3.77 15.69 -4.25
CA ALA A 174 3.76 15.27 -5.64
C ALA A 174 2.59 14.31 -5.93
N ALA A 175 2.37 13.33 -5.05
CA ALA A 175 1.27 12.38 -5.18
C ALA A 175 -0.09 13.06 -5.04
N ALA A 176 -0.26 13.98 -4.08
CA ALA A 176 -1.49 14.76 -3.94
C ALA A 176 -1.77 15.60 -5.19
N ALA A 177 -0.78 16.36 -5.67
CA ALA A 177 -0.92 17.20 -6.85
C ALA A 177 -1.22 16.39 -8.14
N TYR A 178 -0.51 15.27 -8.34
CA TYR A 178 -0.66 14.43 -9.52
C TYR A 178 -1.99 13.66 -9.55
N ASN A 179 -2.44 13.16 -8.41
CA ASN A 179 -3.66 12.37 -8.31
C ASN A 179 -4.93 13.23 -8.19
N PHE A 180 -4.81 14.52 -7.81
CA PHE A 180 -5.94 15.45 -7.67
C PHE A 180 -6.90 15.55 -8.87
N PRO A 181 -6.44 15.63 -10.15
CA PRO A 181 -7.34 15.79 -11.29
C PRO A 181 -8.12 14.52 -11.65
N PHE A 182 -7.75 13.36 -11.10
CA PHE A 182 -8.40 12.09 -11.40
C PHE A 182 -9.42 11.74 -10.31
N SER A 183 -10.71 11.85 -10.63
CA SER A 183 -11.80 11.62 -9.68
C SER A 183 -11.77 10.24 -9.02
N TRP A 184 -11.22 9.23 -9.69
CA TRP A 184 -11.07 7.88 -9.16
C TRP A 184 -9.70 7.61 -8.52
N ARG A 185 -8.80 8.59 -8.38
CA ARG A 185 -7.48 8.45 -7.70
C ARG A 185 -7.29 9.41 -6.53
N ARG A 186 -8.35 10.09 -6.09
CA ARG A 186 -8.33 11.17 -5.12
C ARG A 186 -7.47 10.83 -3.90
N TYR A 187 -6.44 11.64 -3.67
CA TYR A 187 -5.42 11.42 -2.65
C TYR A 187 -5.09 12.74 -1.95
N PRO A 188 -5.00 12.80 -0.61
CA PRO A 188 -5.32 11.75 0.38
C PRO A 188 -6.82 11.47 0.51
N GLN A 189 -7.21 10.22 0.80
CA GLN A 189 -8.62 9.82 0.92
C GLN A 189 -9.42 10.65 1.94
N ALA A 190 -8.78 11.00 3.06
CA ALA A 190 -9.42 11.73 4.16
C ALA A 190 -10.05 13.07 3.74
N TRP A 191 -9.45 13.79 2.77
CA TRP A 191 -9.98 15.09 2.32
C TRP A 191 -11.31 14.95 1.59
N TRP A 192 -11.55 13.82 0.93
CA TRP A 192 -12.79 13.59 0.20
C TRP A 192 -13.90 12.97 1.06
N ARG A 193 -13.56 12.30 2.17
CA ARG A 193 -14.55 11.91 3.19
C ARG A 193 -15.28 13.13 3.74
N MET A 194 -14.57 14.22 4.04
CA MET A 194 -15.17 15.44 4.60
C MET A 194 -16.07 16.19 3.60
N ALA A 195 -15.76 16.13 2.31
CA ALA A 195 -16.55 16.79 1.26
C ALA A 195 -17.93 16.14 1.05
N VAL A 196 -18.04 14.80 1.22
CA VAL A 196 -19.30 14.06 1.03
C VAL A 196 -20.26 14.23 2.22
N VAL A 197 -19.74 14.47 3.43
CA VAL A 197 -20.57 14.69 4.65
C VAL A 197 -21.27 16.07 4.64
N SER A 198 -20.88 16.98 3.74
CA SER A 198 -21.33 18.39 3.76
C SER A 198 -22.63 18.68 2.98
N GLU A 199 -23.29 17.69 2.37
CA GLU A 199 -24.64 17.85 1.83
C GLU A 199 -25.69 17.30 2.82
N PRO A 200 -26.29 18.12 3.68
CA PRO A 200 -27.51 17.73 4.38
C PRO A 200 -28.66 17.73 3.36
N THR A 201 -28.85 16.61 2.67
CA THR A 201 -30.10 16.39 1.93
C THR A 201 -31.24 16.33 2.95
N ALA A 202 -32.14 17.30 2.87
CA ALA A 202 -33.32 17.47 3.75
C ALA A 202 -34.36 16.32 3.67
N ASP A 203 -34.03 15.23 2.97
CA ASP A 203 -34.84 14.03 2.81
C ASP A 203 -34.40 12.87 3.74
N ALA A 204 -33.59 13.17 4.76
CA ALA A 204 -33.01 12.23 5.73
C ALA A 204 -34.02 11.64 6.75
N ALA A 205 -35.23 11.31 6.31
CA ALA A 205 -36.18 10.47 7.07
C ALA A 205 -36.37 9.08 6.44
N GLY A 206 -35.70 8.77 5.32
CA GLY A 206 -35.84 7.47 4.64
C GLY A 206 -34.60 6.96 3.89
N ALA A 207 -33.42 7.55 4.11
CA ALA A 207 -32.19 7.21 3.37
C ALA A 207 -31.00 6.85 4.28
N ASP A 208 -31.27 6.44 5.52
CA ASP A 208 -30.24 6.17 6.55
C ASP A 208 -29.58 4.77 6.43
N GLU A 209 -29.80 4.04 5.34
CA GLU A 209 -29.29 2.66 5.15
C GLU A 209 -28.81 2.38 3.72
N LYS A 210 -27.90 3.18 3.16
CA LYS A 210 -27.23 2.86 1.89
C LYS A 210 -25.76 2.45 2.03
N CYS A 211 -25.34 2.07 3.23
CA CYS A 211 -24.13 1.28 3.44
C CYS A 211 -24.54 -0.16 3.76
N MET A 212 -24.39 -1.06 2.78
CA MET A 212 -24.88 -2.45 2.87
C MET A 212 -24.22 -3.29 3.98
N ILE A 213 -23.12 -2.81 4.60
CA ILE A 213 -22.50 -3.34 5.82
C ILE A 213 -22.21 -2.15 6.75
N PRO A 214 -22.68 -2.15 8.01
CA PRO A 214 -22.34 -1.10 8.98
C PRO A 214 -20.83 -1.02 9.22
N HIS A 215 -20.28 0.20 9.39
CA HIS A 215 -18.86 0.41 9.70
C HIS A 215 -18.40 -0.44 10.90
N SER A 216 -19.24 -0.56 11.94
CA SER A 216 -18.98 -1.38 13.13
C SER A 216 -18.73 -2.84 12.80
N ASP A 217 -19.52 -3.40 11.88
CA ASP A 217 -19.51 -4.82 11.54
C ASP A 217 -18.32 -5.14 10.65
N LEU A 218 -17.97 -4.20 9.77
CA LEU A 218 -16.76 -4.30 8.96
C LEU A 218 -15.49 -4.22 9.84
N VAL A 219 -15.44 -3.26 10.76
CA VAL A 219 -14.32 -3.13 11.72
C VAL A 219 -14.22 -4.39 12.59
N TYR A 220 -15.35 -4.95 13.03
CA TYR A 220 -15.37 -6.21 13.76
C TYR A 220 -14.82 -7.37 12.91
N ALA A 221 -15.29 -7.54 11.67
CA ALA A 221 -14.81 -8.58 10.77
C ALA A 221 -13.30 -8.45 10.49
N LEU A 222 -12.82 -7.23 10.24
CA LEU A 222 -11.38 -6.95 10.09
C LEU A 222 -10.60 -7.24 11.37
N SER A 223 -11.18 -7.01 12.56
CA SER A 223 -10.54 -7.35 13.84
C SER A 223 -10.39 -8.87 14.08
N GLN A 224 -11.21 -9.69 13.41
CA GLN A 224 -11.11 -11.15 13.49
C GLN A 224 -10.05 -11.72 12.53
N ILE A 225 -9.56 -10.91 11.60
CA ILE A 225 -8.49 -11.30 10.67
C ILE A 225 -7.17 -10.78 11.24
N ASP A 226 -6.35 -11.68 11.78
CA ASP A 226 -5.03 -11.37 12.35
C ASP A 226 -3.96 -11.20 11.26
N THR A 227 -4.28 -10.48 10.20
CA THR A 227 -3.40 -10.22 9.06
C THR A 227 -3.72 -8.85 8.47
N PHE A 228 -2.68 -8.12 8.06
CA PHE A 228 -2.84 -6.81 7.44
C PHE A 228 -3.48 -6.94 6.05
N ILE A 229 -4.64 -6.32 5.85
CA ILE A 229 -5.34 -6.24 4.57
C ILE A 229 -5.15 -4.84 3.99
N ASP A 230 -4.45 -4.73 2.86
CA ASP A 230 -4.22 -3.46 2.17
C ASP A 230 -5.35 -3.14 1.18
N VAL A 231 -6.55 -2.96 1.72
CA VAL A 231 -7.74 -2.54 0.97
C VAL A 231 -8.44 -1.46 1.77
N SER A 232 -8.79 -0.35 1.13
CA SER A 232 -9.56 0.69 1.80
C SER A 232 -10.97 0.18 2.12
N GLU A 233 -11.57 0.69 3.19
CA GLU A 233 -12.96 0.36 3.54
C GLU A 233 -13.91 0.68 2.39
N GLU A 234 -13.69 1.80 1.71
CA GLU A 234 -14.48 2.22 0.57
C GLU A 234 -14.37 1.27 -0.62
N ASP A 235 -13.16 0.80 -0.92
CA ASP A 235 -12.95 -0.17 -1.99
C ASP A 235 -13.63 -1.49 -1.64
N LEU A 236 -13.57 -1.92 -0.38
CA LEU A 236 -14.20 -3.16 0.06
C LEU A 236 -15.74 -3.07 -0.01
N GLN A 237 -16.33 -1.97 0.45
CA GLN A 237 -17.76 -1.70 0.33
C GLN A 237 -18.20 -1.62 -1.13
N LYS A 238 -17.40 -0.95 -1.98
CA LYS A 238 -17.67 -0.83 -3.43
C LYS A 238 -17.59 -2.18 -4.13
N ILE A 239 -16.59 -3.00 -3.83
CA ILE A 239 -16.46 -4.36 -4.35
C ILE A 239 -17.69 -5.19 -3.96
N TYR A 240 -18.10 -5.13 -2.70
CA TYR A 240 -19.28 -5.85 -2.22
C TYR A 240 -20.57 -5.40 -2.90
N ALA A 241 -20.79 -4.08 -3.02
CA ALA A 241 -21.94 -3.52 -3.72
C ALA A 241 -21.99 -3.93 -5.20
N LEU A 242 -20.85 -3.90 -5.91
CA LEU A 242 -20.76 -4.34 -7.30
C LEU A 242 -21.04 -5.84 -7.45
N ALA A 243 -20.54 -6.67 -6.53
CA ALA A 243 -20.77 -8.11 -6.52
C ALA A 243 -22.26 -8.46 -6.31
N LEU A 244 -22.92 -7.79 -5.36
CA LEU A 244 -24.35 -7.98 -5.12
C LEU A 244 -25.21 -7.48 -6.28
N GLY A 245 -24.89 -6.32 -6.87
CA GLY A 245 -25.58 -5.81 -8.05
C GLY A 245 -25.46 -6.75 -9.25
N HIS A 246 -24.29 -7.38 -9.44
CA HIS A 246 -24.12 -8.40 -10.47
C HIS A 246 -24.99 -9.64 -10.23
N HIS A 247 -25.09 -10.11 -8.97
CA HIS A 247 -25.94 -11.23 -8.61
C HIS A 247 -27.42 -10.94 -8.87
N GLN A 248 -27.89 -9.75 -8.48
CA GLN A 248 -29.28 -9.32 -8.72
C GLN A 248 -29.61 -9.26 -10.21
N HIS A 249 -28.73 -8.66 -11.03
CA HIS A 249 -28.91 -8.62 -12.48
C HIS A 249 -28.87 -10.01 -13.13
N ALA A 250 -28.01 -10.91 -12.63
CA ALA A 250 -27.94 -12.29 -13.13
C ALA A 250 -29.20 -13.10 -12.79
N VAL A 251 -29.81 -12.87 -11.62
CA VAL A 251 -31.06 -13.50 -11.20
C VAL A 251 -32.25 -12.99 -12.01
N GLU A 252 -32.32 -11.68 -12.27
CA GLU A 252 -33.35 -11.08 -13.13
C GLU A 252 -33.25 -11.55 -14.59
N THR A 253 -32.03 -11.62 -15.15
CA THR A 253 -31.83 -12.10 -16.53
C THR A 253 -32.02 -13.62 -16.67
N ALA A 254 -31.85 -14.40 -15.61
CA ALA A 254 -32.14 -15.83 -15.58
C ALA A 254 -33.65 -16.15 -15.39
N GLY A 255 -34.51 -15.15 -15.17
CA GLY A 255 -35.96 -15.34 -15.01
C GLY A 255 -36.36 -16.13 -13.76
N LEU A 256 -35.47 -16.27 -12.79
CA LEU A 256 -35.75 -16.91 -11.51
C LEU A 256 -36.30 -15.84 -10.55
N THR A 257 -37.61 -15.63 -10.58
CA THR A 257 -38.28 -14.85 -9.52
C THR A 257 -38.01 -15.54 -8.17
N PRO A 258 -37.46 -14.85 -7.15
CA PRO A 258 -37.37 -15.41 -5.82
C PRO A 258 -38.79 -15.73 -5.35
N GLU A 259 -39.05 -16.98 -4.98
CA GLU A 259 -40.32 -17.31 -4.32
C GLU A 259 -40.45 -16.45 -3.06
N PRO A 260 -41.63 -15.84 -2.81
CA PRO A 260 -41.86 -15.13 -1.57
C PRO A 260 -41.73 -16.14 -0.44
N VAL A 261 -40.85 -15.85 0.53
CA VAL A 261 -40.76 -16.58 1.78
C VAL A 261 -42.12 -16.46 2.46
N ALA A 262 -42.95 -17.49 2.30
CA ALA A 262 -44.26 -17.55 2.91
C ALA A 262 -44.08 -17.49 4.44
N GLU A 263 -44.62 -16.42 5.00
CA GLU A 263 -44.80 -16.18 6.41
C GLU A 263 -45.60 -17.34 7.02
N ALA A 264 -44.90 -18.31 7.60
CA ALA A 264 -45.50 -19.36 8.41
C ALA A 264 -45.81 -18.79 9.81
N ALA A 265 -46.78 -17.88 9.86
CA ALA A 265 -47.52 -17.61 11.08
C ALA A 265 -48.58 -18.72 11.24
N ARG A 266 -48.29 -19.72 12.09
CA ARG A 266 -49.25 -20.47 12.93
C ARG A 266 -48.51 -21.39 13.89
#